data_AF-A0A2E4C9J5-F1
#
_entry.id   AF-A0A2E4C9J5-F1
#
_cell.length_a   1.000
_cell.length_b   1.000
_cell.length_c   1.000
_cell.angle_alpha   90.00
_cell.angle_beta   90.00
_cell.angle_gamma   90.00
#
_symmetry.space_group_name_H-M   'P 1'
#
loop_
_entity.id
_entity.type
_entity.pdbx_description
1 polymer ?
#
loop_
_entity_poly.entity_id
_entity_poly.type
_entity_poly.pdbx_seq_one_letter_code
_entity_poly.pdbx_strand_id
1 'polypeptide(L)'
;MRLLLDLRNIKNPAEREQLAREADECGIWGVVVTGLQGGECVEASAIATVTNHLVVVVDIDGHDVHPTTLAEEISVLDQIAQRRTMVIFRGPPNSQTTLTALLSGLPSDGFILSPPPAQASIPVYASEEIPQVDMPEDPAEAAAVIDRHRDLPAAFLIVSWDRSIKELARHSVGRATSTDFPQMVADMADQIDPINQ
;
A
#
# COMPACT_ATOMS: atom_id res chain seq x y z
N MET A 1 9.46 -0.77 -8.46
CA MET A 1 8.12 -0.33 -8.00
C MET A 1 7.52 -1.38 -7.07
N ARG A 2 6.65 -0.99 -6.13
CA ARG A 2 5.96 -1.90 -5.19
C ARG A 2 4.45 -1.86 -5.43
N LEU A 3 3.78 -3.02 -5.40
CA LEU A 3 2.35 -3.13 -5.64
C LEU A 3 1.55 -3.02 -4.34
N LEU A 4 0.48 -2.24 -4.39
CA LEU A 4 -0.50 -2.06 -3.33
C LEU A 4 -1.86 -2.56 -3.81
N LEU A 5 -2.43 -3.56 -3.13
CA LEU A 5 -3.77 -4.05 -3.48
C LEU A 5 -4.83 -3.09 -2.90
N ASP A 6 -5.72 -2.58 -3.75
CA ASP A 6 -6.82 -1.71 -3.32
C ASP A 6 -7.96 -2.52 -2.70
N LEU A 7 -8.18 -2.34 -1.40
CA LEU A 7 -9.27 -2.98 -0.66
C LEU A 7 -10.31 -1.97 -0.15
N ARG A 8 -10.21 -0.69 -0.54
CA ARG A 8 -11.10 0.39 -0.04
C ARG A 8 -12.56 0.16 -0.41
N ASN A 9 -12.82 -0.47 -1.56
CA ASN A 9 -14.17 -0.76 -2.04
C ASN A 9 -14.79 -2.04 -1.45
N ILE A 10 -14.03 -2.84 -0.70
CA ILE A 10 -14.54 -4.07 -0.06
C ILE A 10 -15.31 -3.69 1.18
N LYS A 11 -16.64 -3.82 1.17
CA LYS A 11 -17.52 -3.34 2.26
C LYS A 11 -17.60 -4.29 3.45
N ASN A 12 -17.39 -5.58 3.23
CA ASN A 12 -17.49 -6.59 4.28
C ASN A 12 -16.13 -6.69 5.01
N PRO A 13 -16.05 -6.38 6.33
CA PRO A 13 -14.78 -6.44 7.06
C PRO A 13 -14.13 -7.83 7.04
N ALA A 14 -14.91 -8.90 7.19
CA ALA A 14 -14.38 -10.26 7.21
C ALA A 14 -13.80 -10.67 5.85
N GLU A 15 -14.42 -10.22 4.76
CA GLU A 15 -13.91 -10.42 3.40
C GLU A 15 -12.61 -9.64 3.20
N ARG A 16 -12.57 -8.38 3.65
CA ARG A 16 -11.38 -7.54 3.58
C ARG A 16 -10.19 -8.14 4.33
N GLU A 17 -10.41 -8.64 5.55
CA GLU A 17 -9.40 -9.35 6.34
C GLU A 17 -8.92 -10.63 5.67
N GLN A 18 -9.81 -11.37 5.01
CA GLN A 18 -9.45 -12.57 4.26
C GLN A 18 -8.58 -12.24 3.05
N LEU A 19 -8.96 -11.23 2.26
CA LEU A 19 -8.17 -10.77 1.11
C LEU A 19 -6.81 -10.22 1.53
N ALA A 20 -6.73 -9.50 2.66
CA ALA A 20 -5.47 -9.02 3.19
C ALA A 20 -4.55 -10.17 3.64
N ARG A 21 -5.09 -11.23 4.25
CA ARG A 21 -4.33 -12.45 4.57
C ARG A 21 -3.79 -13.12 3.31
N GLU A 22 -4.63 -13.27 2.29
CA GLU A 22 -4.20 -13.85 1.01
C GLU A 22 -3.11 -13.01 0.33
N ALA A 23 -3.22 -11.68 0.39
CA ALA A 23 -2.19 -10.76 -0.11
C ALA A 23 -0.86 -10.91 0.64
N ASP A 24 -0.91 -11.08 1.97
CA ASP A 24 0.26 -11.30 2.83
C ASP A 24 0.97 -12.61 2.46
N GLU A 25 0.21 -13.69 2.32
CA GLU A 25 0.71 -15.01 1.95
C GLU A 25 1.26 -15.07 0.52
N CYS A 26 0.70 -14.27 -0.39
CA CYS A 26 1.13 -14.20 -1.79
C CYS A 26 2.29 -13.21 -2.02
N GLY A 27 2.75 -12.49 -0.99
CA GLY A 27 3.88 -11.57 -1.08
C GLY A 27 3.57 -10.25 -1.81
N ILE A 28 2.31 -9.80 -1.80
CA ILE A 28 1.98 -8.44 -2.18
C ILE A 28 2.61 -7.48 -1.18
N TRP A 29 3.18 -6.35 -1.64
CA TRP A 29 3.95 -5.46 -0.77
C TRP A 29 3.08 -4.77 0.29
N GLY A 30 1.86 -4.37 -0.06
CA GLY A 30 0.93 -3.77 0.88
C GLY A 30 -0.51 -3.78 0.38
N VAL A 31 -1.42 -3.36 1.26
CA VAL A 31 -2.84 -3.17 0.93
C VAL A 31 -3.26 -1.76 1.29
N VAL A 32 -4.16 -1.19 0.50
CA VAL A 32 -4.79 0.10 0.81
C VAL A 32 -6.17 -0.14 1.37
N VAL A 33 -6.42 0.39 2.55
CA VAL A 33 -7.69 0.26 3.25
C VAL A 33 -8.18 1.61 3.74
N THR A 34 -9.49 1.71 3.89
CA THR A 34 -10.17 2.87 4.47
C THR A 34 -11.36 2.38 5.29
N GLY A 35 -11.98 3.29 6.01
CA GLY A 35 -13.15 3.03 6.84
C GLY A 35 -14.22 4.07 6.65
N LEU A 36 -15.24 4.02 7.52
CA LEU A 36 -16.10 5.19 7.71
C LEU A 36 -15.25 6.34 8.25
N GLN A 37 -15.66 7.58 7.97
CA GLN A 37 -14.97 8.78 8.45
C GLN A 37 -14.78 8.72 9.97
N GLY A 38 -13.53 8.82 10.42
CA GLY A 38 -13.13 8.69 11.84
C GLY A 38 -12.92 7.24 12.31
N GLY A 39 -13.03 6.26 11.42
CA GLY A 39 -12.83 4.83 11.70
C GLY A 39 -11.73 4.17 10.85
N GLU A 40 -11.04 4.94 10.03
CA GLU A 40 -10.04 4.43 9.08
C GLU A 40 -8.87 3.72 9.79
N CYS A 41 -8.36 4.29 10.88
CA CYS A 41 -7.30 3.68 11.69
C CYS A 41 -7.76 2.40 12.41
N VAL A 42 -9.05 2.30 12.76
CA VAL A 42 -9.62 1.09 13.37
C VAL A 42 -9.69 -0.04 12.35
N GLU A 43 -10.18 0.25 11.15
CA GLU A 43 -10.21 -0.72 10.04
C GLU A 43 -8.80 -1.18 9.66
N ALA A 44 -7.85 -0.24 9.55
CA ALA A 44 -6.45 -0.57 9.30
C ALA A 44 -5.84 -1.42 10.44
N SER A 45 -6.23 -1.19 11.70
CA SER A 45 -5.76 -1.99 12.83
C SER A 45 -6.26 -3.42 12.77
N ALA A 46 -7.52 -3.65 12.36
CA ALA A 46 -8.04 -4.99 12.13
C ALA A 46 -7.18 -5.75 11.10
N ILE A 47 -6.86 -5.10 9.98
CA ILE A 47 -5.98 -5.66 8.95
C ILE A 47 -4.56 -5.93 9.47
N ALA A 48 -4.00 -5.00 10.24
CA ALA A 48 -2.68 -5.15 10.84
C ALA A 48 -2.59 -6.37 11.78
N THR A 49 -3.67 -6.71 12.48
CA THR A 49 -3.71 -7.85 13.42
C THR A 49 -3.83 -9.22 12.75
N VAL A 50 -4.32 -9.28 11.51
CA VAL A 50 -4.46 -10.53 10.75
C VAL A 50 -3.35 -10.74 9.71
N THR A 51 -2.42 -9.78 9.56
CA THR A 51 -1.30 -9.83 8.61
C THR A 51 0.04 -9.71 9.33
N ASN A 52 1.11 -10.26 8.74
CA ASN A 52 2.42 -10.31 9.38
C ASN A 52 3.51 -9.52 8.64
N HIS A 53 3.45 -9.45 7.31
CA HIS A 53 4.58 -8.94 6.51
C HIS A 53 4.23 -7.72 5.68
N LEU A 54 3.03 -7.67 5.11
CA LEU A 54 2.63 -6.60 4.22
C LEU A 54 2.50 -5.25 4.94
N VAL A 55 2.69 -4.17 4.17
CA VAL A 55 2.45 -2.80 4.63
C VAL A 55 0.95 -2.50 4.59
N VAL A 56 0.42 -2.00 5.71
CA VAL A 56 -0.95 -1.50 5.81
C VAL A 56 -0.94 -0.02 5.47
N VAL A 57 -1.48 0.30 4.29
CA VAL A 57 -1.67 1.68 3.85
C VAL A 57 -3.07 2.13 4.22
N VAL A 58 -3.17 3.10 5.12
CA VAL A 58 -4.45 3.68 5.51
C VAL A 58 -4.73 4.93 4.68
N ASP A 59 -5.85 4.93 3.95
CA ASP A 59 -6.36 6.08 3.22
C ASP A 59 -7.35 6.85 4.10
N ILE A 60 -6.99 8.08 4.47
CA ILE A 60 -7.63 8.88 5.50
C ILE A 60 -8.23 10.15 4.89
N ASP A 61 -9.49 10.42 5.21
CA ASP A 61 -10.09 11.74 4.98
C ASP A 61 -9.81 12.67 6.18
N GLY A 62 -8.94 13.65 5.95
CA GLY A 62 -8.44 14.57 6.97
C GLY A 62 -9.10 15.94 7.01
N HIS A 63 -10.23 16.15 6.32
CA HIS A 63 -10.84 17.49 6.22
C HIS A 63 -11.44 17.99 7.54
N ASP A 64 -12.01 17.09 8.35
CA ASP A 64 -12.78 17.44 9.55
C ASP A 64 -12.16 16.89 10.85
N VAL A 65 -10.88 16.51 10.83
CA VAL A 65 -10.18 15.92 11.98
C VAL A 65 -8.93 16.75 12.32
N HIS A 66 -8.71 16.96 13.62
CA HIS A 66 -7.52 17.67 14.08
C HIS A 66 -6.25 16.83 13.80
N PRO A 67 -5.20 17.39 13.17
CA PRO A 67 -4.04 16.61 12.72
C PRO A 67 -3.27 15.94 13.88
N THR A 68 -3.29 16.53 15.09
CA THR A 68 -2.69 15.91 16.28
C THR A 68 -3.43 14.63 16.69
N THR A 69 -4.76 14.66 16.77
CA THR A 69 -5.57 13.47 17.09
C THR A 69 -5.36 12.39 16.05
N LEU A 70 -5.32 12.78 14.78
CA LEU A 70 -5.06 11.83 13.72
C LEU A 70 -3.65 11.20 13.81
N ALA A 71 -2.64 12.01 14.14
CA ALA A 71 -1.28 11.51 14.37
C ALA A 71 -1.23 10.48 15.51
N GLU A 72 -1.99 10.70 16.60
CA GLU A 72 -2.06 9.78 17.73
C GLU A 72 -2.65 8.43 17.31
N GLU A 73 -3.75 8.45 16.58
CA GLU A 73 -4.40 7.23 16.06
C GLU A 73 -3.48 6.45 15.11
N ILE A 74 -2.81 7.13 14.19
CA ILE A 74 -1.87 6.51 13.25
C ILE A 74 -0.65 5.94 13.98
N SER A 75 -0.16 6.63 15.02
CA SER A 75 0.93 6.14 15.85
C SER A 75 0.55 4.85 16.58
N VAL A 76 -0.66 4.80 17.15
CA VAL A 76 -1.20 3.58 17.77
C VAL A 76 -1.34 2.46 16.75
N LEU A 77 -1.87 2.75 15.55
CA LEU A 77 -1.93 1.81 14.43
C LEU A 77 -0.53 1.26 14.10
N ASP A 78 0.49 2.10 14.02
CA ASP A 78 1.87 1.66 13.71
C ASP A 78 2.51 0.78 14.78
N GLN A 79 2.14 1.00 16.05
CA GLN A 79 2.50 0.08 17.13
C GLN A 79 1.84 -1.29 16.94
N ILE A 80 0.55 -1.32 16.61
CA ILE A 80 -0.21 -2.56 16.32
C ILE A 80 0.37 -3.27 15.09
N ALA A 81 0.64 -2.51 14.03
CA ALA A 81 1.20 -3.00 12.77
C ALA A 81 2.70 -3.33 12.87
N GLN A 82 3.36 -3.05 13.99
CA GLN A 82 4.77 -3.34 14.22
C GLN A 82 5.66 -2.78 13.11
N ARG A 83 5.53 -1.48 12.83
CA ARG A 83 6.33 -0.75 11.83
C ARG A 83 5.93 -0.99 10.37
N ARG A 84 4.68 -1.37 10.12
CA ARG A 84 4.17 -1.66 8.78
C ARG A 84 3.12 -0.65 8.31
N THR A 85 3.06 0.54 8.90
CA THR A 85 2.05 1.55 8.53
C THR A 85 2.57 2.53 7.48
N MET A 86 1.70 2.90 6.56
CA MET A 86 1.87 4.02 5.62
C MET A 86 0.55 4.76 5.48
N VAL A 87 0.58 6.06 5.18
CA VAL A 87 -0.63 6.90 5.13
C VAL A 87 -0.80 7.51 3.74
N ILE A 88 -2.02 7.44 3.21
CA ILE A 88 -2.51 8.33 2.16
C ILE A 88 -3.43 9.33 2.84
N PHE A 89 -3.08 10.62 2.77
CA PHE A 89 -3.81 11.69 3.46
C PHE A 89 -4.53 12.56 2.45
N ARG A 90 -5.87 12.61 2.55
CA ARG A 90 -6.74 13.50 1.77
C ARG A 90 -7.21 14.63 2.66
N GLY A 91 -6.53 15.78 2.62
CA GLY A 91 -6.89 16.91 3.45
C GLY A 91 -6.07 18.17 3.17
N PRO A 92 -6.24 19.22 3.99
CA PRO A 92 -5.53 20.48 3.80
C PRO A 92 -4.01 20.31 3.88
N PRO A 93 -3.20 21.00 3.04
CA PRO A 93 -1.74 20.89 3.04
C PRO A 93 -1.08 21.21 4.39
N ASN A 94 -1.65 22.15 5.15
CA ASN A 94 -1.16 22.50 6.49
C ASN A 94 -1.33 21.33 7.45
N SER A 95 -2.50 20.65 7.42
CA SER A 95 -2.74 19.45 8.23
C SER A 95 -1.78 18.33 7.86
N GLN A 96 -1.50 18.12 6.57
CA GLN A 96 -0.52 17.14 6.10
C GLN A 96 0.89 17.45 6.62
N THR A 97 1.28 18.72 6.63
CA THR A 97 2.60 19.17 7.14
C THR A 97 2.74 18.88 8.64
N THR A 98 1.74 19.27 9.44
CA THR A 98 1.69 18.96 10.87
C THR A 98 1.73 17.45 11.13
N LEU A 99 0.92 16.68 10.38
CA LEU A 99 0.87 15.23 10.49
C LEU A 99 2.24 14.59 10.20
N THR A 100 2.87 14.99 9.10
CA THR A 100 4.19 14.48 8.69
C THR A 100 5.26 14.79 9.73
N ALA A 101 5.26 15.99 10.31
CA ALA A 101 6.18 16.37 11.37
C ALA A 101 6.01 15.49 12.62
N LEU A 102 4.79 15.38 13.13
CA LEU A 102 4.48 14.58 14.32
C LEU A 102 4.81 13.10 14.13
N LEU A 103 4.43 12.53 12.98
CA LEU A 103 4.69 11.13 12.64
C LEU A 103 6.18 10.84 12.34
N SER A 104 7.00 11.88 12.19
CA SER A 104 8.46 11.79 12.10
C SER A 104 9.16 12.10 13.43
N GLY A 105 8.40 12.16 14.54
CA GLY A 105 8.93 12.44 15.87
C GLY A 105 9.34 13.90 16.10
N LEU A 106 9.00 14.80 15.18
CA LEU A 106 9.26 16.24 15.34
C LEU A 106 8.10 16.90 16.09
N PRO A 107 8.38 17.89 16.95
CA PRO A 107 7.31 18.67 17.57
C PRO A 107 6.58 19.51 16.52
N SER A 108 5.26 19.70 16.69
CA SER A 108 4.46 20.67 15.94
C SER A 108 3.62 21.48 16.90
N ASP A 109 3.65 22.82 16.78
CA ASP A 109 2.86 23.75 17.61
C ASP A 109 3.02 23.53 19.13
N GLY A 110 4.20 23.10 19.56
CA GLY A 110 4.50 22.81 20.97
C GLY A 110 4.02 21.44 21.46
N PHE A 111 3.42 20.63 20.59
CA PHE A 111 3.02 19.26 20.88
C PHE A 111 4.07 18.26 20.41
N ILE A 112 4.21 17.16 21.15
CA ILE A 112 5.01 15.98 20.79
C ILE A 112 4.07 14.77 20.87
N LEU A 113 4.24 13.86 19.92
CA LEU A 113 3.36 12.70 19.80
C LEU A 113 3.62 11.65 20.90
N SER A 114 2.56 11.22 21.58
CA SER A 114 2.61 10.14 22.59
C SER A 114 1.35 9.25 22.48
N PRO A 115 1.48 7.93 22.23
CA PRO A 115 2.74 7.21 22.08
C PRO A 115 3.49 7.67 20.82
N PRO A 116 4.83 7.58 20.80
CA PRO A 116 5.58 7.78 19.56
C PRO A 116 5.30 6.61 18.61
N PRO A 117 5.43 6.82 17.28
CA PRO A 117 5.35 5.73 16.30
C PRO A 117 6.37 4.62 16.58
N ALA A 118 6.10 3.41 16.10
CA ALA A 118 7.07 2.32 16.16
C ALA A 118 8.19 2.50 15.11
N GLN A 119 7.86 3.13 13.97
CA GLN A 119 8.79 3.61 12.96
C GLN A 119 9.48 4.90 13.41
N ALA A 120 10.69 5.16 12.91
CA ALA A 120 11.33 6.46 13.10
C ALA A 120 10.57 7.59 12.40
N SER A 121 9.92 7.27 11.28
CA SER A 121 9.03 8.15 10.54
C SER A 121 8.02 7.29 9.78
N ILE A 122 6.73 7.55 9.98
CA ILE A 122 5.67 6.93 9.17
C ILE A 122 5.53 7.73 7.87
N PRO A 123 5.66 7.11 6.69
CA PRO A 123 5.50 7.83 5.43
C PRO A 123 4.05 8.30 5.22
N VAL A 124 3.90 9.57 4.85
CA VAL A 124 2.61 10.20 4.53
C VAL A 124 2.68 10.71 3.09
N TYR A 125 1.74 10.26 2.26
CA TYR A 125 1.62 10.67 0.87
C TYR A 125 0.28 11.38 0.65
N ALA A 126 0.25 12.34 -0.27
CA ALA A 126 -0.99 12.84 -0.86
C ALA A 126 -1.55 11.81 -1.85
N SER A 127 -2.85 11.87 -2.12
CA SER A 127 -3.52 10.93 -3.03
C SER A 127 -2.93 10.96 -4.44
N GLU A 128 -2.42 12.09 -4.90
CA GLU A 128 -1.91 12.27 -6.26
C GLU A 128 -0.50 11.69 -6.45
N GLU A 129 0.21 11.41 -5.35
CA GLU A 129 1.59 10.90 -5.39
C GLU A 129 1.66 9.41 -5.67
N ILE A 130 0.57 8.67 -5.44
CA ILE A 130 0.50 7.24 -5.67
C ILE A 130 -0.53 6.95 -6.78
N PRO A 131 -0.09 6.57 -7.99
CA PRO A 131 -1.01 6.26 -9.06
C PRO A 131 -1.87 5.04 -8.70
N GLN A 132 -3.12 5.06 -9.17
CA GLN A 132 -4.07 3.97 -9.06
C GLN A 132 -4.51 3.52 -10.45
N VAL A 133 -4.62 2.21 -10.64
CA VAL A 133 -5.12 1.61 -11.88
C VAL A 133 -6.08 0.47 -11.59
N ASP A 134 -7.12 0.37 -12.41
CA ASP A 134 -7.90 -0.85 -12.52
C ASP A 134 -7.17 -1.78 -13.48
N MET A 135 -6.80 -2.96 -12.98
CA MET A 135 -5.97 -3.88 -13.73
C MET A 135 -6.80 -4.58 -14.84
N PRO A 136 -6.32 -4.57 -16.09
CA PRO A 136 -7.01 -5.25 -17.19
C PRO A 136 -7.22 -6.75 -16.95
N GLU A 137 -8.26 -7.27 -17.58
CA GLU A 137 -8.53 -8.71 -17.57
C GLU A 137 -7.47 -9.50 -18.35
N ASP A 138 -7.01 -8.98 -19.50
CA ASP A 138 -5.98 -9.64 -20.28
C ASP A 138 -4.61 -9.60 -19.56
N PRO A 139 -3.98 -10.75 -19.26
CA PRO A 139 -2.64 -10.79 -18.65
C PRO A 139 -1.57 -10.01 -19.44
N ALA A 140 -1.68 -9.95 -20.77
CA ALA A 140 -0.73 -9.21 -21.60
C ALA A 140 -0.88 -7.68 -21.42
N GLU A 141 -2.10 -7.19 -21.37
CA GLU A 141 -2.40 -5.78 -21.09
C GLU A 141 -2.04 -5.42 -19.65
N ALA A 142 -2.37 -6.28 -18.67
CA ALA A 142 -1.98 -6.12 -17.27
C ALA A 142 -0.45 -5.98 -17.11
N ALA A 143 0.31 -6.83 -17.80
CA ALA A 143 1.77 -6.74 -17.84
C ALA A 143 2.26 -5.39 -18.40
N ALA A 144 1.66 -4.92 -19.49
CA ALA A 144 2.03 -3.65 -20.11
C ALA A 144 1.74 -2.44 -19.20
N VAL A 145 0.65 -2.49 -18.42
CA VAL A 145 0.35 -1.45 -17.40
C VAL A 145 1.45 -1.42 -16.34
N ILE A 146 1.85 -2.57 -15.81
CA ILE A 146 2.90 -2.66 -14.77
C ILE A 146 4.25 -2.16 -15.31
N ASP A 147 4.64 -2.56 -16.52
CA ASP A 147 5.88 -2.11 -17.15
C ASP A 147 5.89 -0.60 -17.32
N ARG A 148 4.80 -0.02 -17.82
CA ARG A 148 4.68 1.44 -18.00
C ARG A 148 4.90 2.19 -16.69
N HIS A 149 4.29 1.77 -15.59
CA HIS A 149 4.43 2.45 -14.31
C HIS A 149 5.79 2.21 -13.66
N ARG A 150 6.36 1.01 -13.81
CA ARG A 150 7.72 0.70 -13.36
C ARG A 150 8.76 1.60 -14.03
N ASP A 151 8.60 1.82 -15.34
CA ASP A 151 9.55 2.59 -16.15
C ASP A 151 9.39 4.12 -15.97
N LEU A 152 8.30 4.57 -15.33
CA LEU A 152 8.00 5.97 -14.95
C LEU A 152 8.45 6.32 -13.51
N PRO A 153 9.62 5.83 -13.08
CA PRO A 153 10.08 5.73 -11.68
C PRO A 153 9.05 5.71 -10.53
N ALA A 154 7.84 5.16 -10.71
CA ALA A 154 6.86 5.14 -9.62
C ALA A 154 7.34 4.24 -8.48
N ALA A 155 7.37 4.76 -7.25
CA ALA A 155 7.74 3.98 -6.08
C ALA A 155 6.68 2.92 -5.76
N PHE A 156 5.40 3.29 -5.88
CA PHE A 156 4.23 2.49 -5.57
C PHE A 156 3.19 2.55 -6.70
N LEU A 157 2.37 1.51 -6.80
CA LEU A 157 1.20 1.47 -7.69
C LEU A 157 0.05 0.78 -6.96
N ILE A 158 -1.09 1.48 -6.85
CA ILE A 158 -2.33 0.92 -6.32
C ILE A 158 -3.05 0.19 -7.46
N VAL A 159 -3.40 -1.06 -7.23
CA VAL A 159 -4.07 -1.91 -8.21
C VAL A 159 -5.40 -2.42 -7.66
N SER A 160 -6.48 -2.17 -8.41
CA SER A 160 -7.76 -2.86 -8.20
C SER A 160 -7.72 -4.21 -8.92
N TRP A 161 -8.08 -5.29 -8.24
CA TRP A 161 -8.10 -6.64 -8.81
C TRP A 161 -9.30 -7.43 -8.27
N ASP A 162 -10.13 -7.92 -9.18
CA ASP A 162 -11.38 -8.64 -8.89
C ASP A 162 -11.24 -10.17 -9.03
N ARG A 163 -10.05 -10.65 -9.43
CA ARG A 163 -9.72 -12.06 -9.61
C ARG A 163 -8.84 -12.58 -8.47
N SER A 164 -8.24 -13.75 -8.67
CA SER A 164 -7.39 -14.36 -7.66
C SER A 164 -6.15 -13.50 -7.36
N ILE A 165 -5.93 -13.14 -6.10
CA ILE A 165 -4.72 -12.43 -5.65
C ILE A 165 -3.45 -13.24 -5.98
N LYS A 166 -3.55 -14.56 -5.96
CA LYS A 166 -2.44 -15.46 -6.35
C LYS A 166 -2.04 -15.28 -7.81
N GLU A 167 -3.01 -15.08 -8.71
CA GLU A 167 -2.72 -14.80 -10.12
C GLU A 167 -2.05 -13.44 -10.28
N LEU A 168 -2.57 -12.40 -9.62
CA LEU A 168 -1.94 -11.08 -9.59
C LEU A 168 -0.48 -11.20 -9.14
N ALA A 169 -0.25 -11.85 -8.00
CA ALA A 169 1.08 -11.99 -7.42
C ALA A 169 2.04 -12.72 -8.37
N ARG A 170 1.60 -13.87 -8.91
CA ARG A 170 2.40 -14.69 -9.84
C ARG A 170 2.86 -13.93 -11.08
N HIS A 171 2.00 -13.09 -11.64
CA HIS A 171 2.29 -12.39 -12.90
C HIS A 171 2.94 -11.02 -12.72
N SER A 172 2.76 -10.38 -11.55
CA SER A 172 2.98 -8.95 -11.42
C SER A 172 4.07 -8.57 -10.40
N VAL A 173 4.24 -9.34 -9.32
CA VAL A 173 5.15 -8.93 -8.22
C VAL A 173 6.61 -8.91 -8.67
N GLY A 174 7.07 -9.98 -9.33
CA GLY A 174 8.43 -10.02 -9.89
C GLY A 174 8.65 -8.94 -10.94
N ARG A 175 7.64 -8.71 -11.79
CA ARG A 175 7.68 -7.71 -12.86
C ARG A 175 7.74 -6.27 -12.36
N ALA A 176 7.02 -5.97 -11.28
CA ALA A 176 7.01 -4.64 -10.68
C ALA A 176 8.33 -4.32 -9.96
N THR A 177 9.00 -5.33 -9.42
CA THR A 177 10.20 -5.17 -8.59
C THR A 177 11.50 -5.19 -9.39
N SER A 178 11.53 -5.80 -10.57
CA SER A 178 12.72 -5.90 -11.43
C SER A 178 12.49 -5.29 -12.81
N THR A 179 13.38 -4.40 -13.23
CA THR A 179 13.44 -3.87 -14.60
C THR A 179 13.86 -4.93 -15.61
N ASP A 180 14.61 -5.93 -15.16
CA ASP A 180 15.15 -7.00 -16.01
C ASP A 180 14.17 -8.18 -16.13
N PHE A 181 13.02 -8.13 -15.46
CA PHE A 181 12.05 -9.22 -15.45
C PHE A 181 11.64 -9.70 -16.86
N PRO A 182 11.35 -8.82 -17.85
CA PRO A 182 11.05 -9.28 -19.20
C PRO A 182 12.20 -10.07 -19.83
N GLN A 183 13.45 -9.65 -19.61
CA GLN A 183 14.64 -10.32 -20.12
C GLN A 183 14.88 -11.65 -19.41
N MET A 184 14.72 -11.69 -18.09
CA MET A 184 14.83 -12.93 -17.30
C MET A 184 13.83 -14.00 -17.76
N VAL A 185 12.60 -13.60 -18.09
CA VAL A 185 11.58 -14.51 -18.61
C VAL A 185 11.93 -14.98 -20.02
N ALA A 186 12.42 -14.08 -20.89
CA ALA A 186 12.89 -14.45 -22.23
C ALA A 186 14.04 -15.45 -22.17
N ASP A 187 15.05 -15.19 -21.34
CA ASP A 187 16.22 -16.06 -21.16
C ASP A 187 15.80 -17.44 -20.60
N MET A 188 14.84 -17.50 -19.68
CA MET A 188 14.28 -18.77 -19.19
C MET A 188 13.49 -19.52 -20.28
N ALA A 189 12.73 -18.80 -21.11
CA ALA A 189 11.99 -19.42 -22.21
C ALA A 189 12.96 -20.06 -23.23
N ASP A 190 14.04 -19.35 -23.57
CA ASP A 190 15.09 -19.84 -24.48
C ASP A 190 15.85 -21.06 -23.91
N GLN A 191 15.92 -21.22 -22.58
CA GLN A 191 16.50 -22.41 -21.94
C GLN A 191 15.57 -23.63 -21.95
N ILE A 192 14.25 -23.42 -21.98
CA ILE A 192 13.24 -24.48 -21.92
C ILE A 192 12.88 -24.98 -23.33
N ASP A 193 12.87 -24.10 -24.32
CA ASP A 193 12.70 -24.43 -25.74
C ASP A 193 13.86 -23.81 -26.53
N PRO A 194 15.05 -24.44 -26.51
CA PRO A 194 16.18 -23.93 -27.27
C PRO A 194 15.77 -23.93 -28.74
N ILE A 195 15.64 -22.73 -29.31
CA ILE A 195 15.36 -22.51 -30.73
C ILE A 195 16.28 -23.44 -31.52
N ASN A 196 15.69 -24.44 -32.17
CA ASN A 196 16.35 -25.53 -32.90
C ASN A 196 17.69 -25.07 -33.54
N GLN A 197 18.80 -25.52 -32.95
CA GLN A 197 20.11 -25.55 -33.62
C GLN A 197 20.26 -26.85 -34.39
#